data_AF-A0A965DLM9-F1
#
_entry.id   AF-A0A965DLM9-F1
#
_cell.length_a   1.000
_cell.length_b   1.000
_cell.length_c   1.000
_cell.angle_alpha   90.00
_cell.angle_beta   90.00
_cell.angle_gamma   90.00
#
_symmetry.space_group_name_H-M   'P 1'
#
loop_
_entity.id
_entity.type
_entity.pdbx_description
1 polymer ?
#
loop_
_entity_poly.entity_id
_entity_poly.type
_entity_poly.pdbx_seq_one_letter_code
_entity_poly.pdbx_strand_id
1 'polypeptide(L)'
;MSAKSYPVPKPLWDALENVLMVKSKELIKDIARTLKQPEKPLLDAFKANKHTFHLIDMEDPSNNTFECEALLCQSAVAHRCRKPVLLGQKVCPEHELWKMPSVSQKPIVKRIKTFEGETYFVDSLMNVYTAEFERVGTFQDGILTLFEMEEEEEFA
;
A
#
# COMPACT_ATOMS: atom_id res chain seq x y z
N MET A 1 -6.55 -10.42 14.31
CA MET A 1 -5.27 -10.72 13.63
C MET A 1 -4.24 -9.77 14.19
N SER A 2 -3.19 -10.28 14.82
CA SER A 2 -2.11 -9.44 15.37
C SER A 2 -1.34 -8.84 14.20
N ALA A 3 -1.34 -7.52 14.06
CA ALA A 3 -0.50 -6.83 13.09
C ALA A 3 0.93 -7.32 13.31
N LYS A 4 1.61 -7.80 12.25
CA LYS A 4 3.03 -8.14 12.30
C LYS A 4 3.82 -6.85 12.49
N SER A 5 3.88 -6.38 13.72
CA SER A 5 4.76 -5.31 14.14
C SER A 5 6.19 -5.80 13.89
N TYR A 6 6.88 -5.18 12.94
CA TYR A 6 8.33 -5.26 12.89
C TYR A 6 8.85 -4.27 13.92
N PRO A 7 9.35 -4.72 15.09
CA PRO A 7 9.85 -3.78 16.07
C PRO A 7 11.14 -3.18 15.51
N VAL A 8 11.06 -1.96 14.98
CA VAL A 8 12.26 -1.16 14.78
C VAL A 8 12.89 -0.96 16.16
N PRO A 9 14.14 -1.39 16.39
CA PRO A 9 14.79 -1.18 17.68
C PRO A 9 14.73 0.29 18.05
N LYS A 10 14.20 0.60 19.23
CA LYS A 10 14.03 1.97 19.72
C LYS A 10 15.27 2.86 19.51
N PRO A 11 16.51 2.40 19.75
CA PRO A 11 17.70 3.23 19.50
C PRO A 11 17.88 3.66 18.04
N LEU A 12 17.52 2.80 17.09
CA LEU A 12 17.60 3.12 15.65
C LEU A 12 16.53 4.13 15.26
N TRP A 13 15.33 3.99 15.83
CA TRP A 13 14.25 4.95 15.65
C TRP A 13 14.63 6.33 16.18
N ASP A 14 15.09 6.40 17.43
CA ASP A 14 15.51 7.63 18.08
C ASP A 14 16.68 8.30 17.31
N ALA A 15 17.61 7.50 16.78
CA ALA A 15 18.71 8.00 15.95
C ALA A 15 18.20 8.64 14.63
N LEU A 16 17.24 7.98 13.95
CA LEU A 16 16.63 8.50 12.74
C LEU A 16 15.87 9.82 13.01
N GLU A 17 15.04 9.85 14.06
CA GLU A 17 14.29 11.06 14.45
C GLU A 17 15.23 12.23 14.71
N ASN A 18 16.35 11.99 15.42
CA ASN A 18 17.35 13.02 15.68
C ASN A 18 17.97 13.57 14.39
N VAL A 19 18.35 12.70 13.45
CA VAL A 19 18.91 13.12 12.16
C VAL A 19 17.91 13.96 11.36
N LEU A 20 16.65 13.51 11.29
CA LEU A 20 15.59 14.23 10.59
C LEU A 20 15.34 15.60 11.23
N MET A 21 15.33 15.69 12.57
CA MET A 21 15.16 16.96 13.29
C MET A 21 16.31 17.94 13.04
N VAL A 22 17.55 17.46 12.91
CA VAL A 22 18.69 18.31 12.55
C VAL A 22 18.54 18.83 11.12
N LYS A 23 18.22 17.95 10.16
CA LYS A 23 18.02 18.33 8.76
C LYS A 23 16.86 19.30 8.54
N SER A 24 15.74 19.10 9.23
CA SER A 24 14.62 20.04 9.19
C SER A 24 15.02 21.44 9.69
N LYS A 25 15.82 21.53 10.76
CA LYS A 25 16.32 22.83 11.25
C LYS A 25 17.26 23.50 10.25
N GLU A 26 18.14 22.75 9.58
CA GLU A 26 19.00 23.28 8.52
C GLU A 26 18.16 23.85 7.36
N LEU A 27 17.18 23.08 6.88
CA LEU A 27 16.24 23.50 5.83
C LEU A 27 15.48 24.77 6.20
N ILE A 28 15.00 24.90 7.45
CA ILE A 28 14.31 26.11 7.92
C ILE A 28 15.21 27.34 7.82
N LYS A 29 16.49 27.22 8.18
CA LYS A 29 17.44 28.33 8.08
C LYS A 29 17.68 28.74 6.63
N ASP A 30 17.81 27.75 5.74
CA ASP A 30 18.01 28.00 4.31
C ASP A 30 16.78 28.66 3.67
N ILE A 31 15.57 28.22 4.06
CA ILE A 31 14.31 28.84 3.64
C ILE A 31 14.24 30.28 4.15
N ALA A 32 14.53 30.52 5.43
CA ALA A 32 14.51 31.87 6.01
C ALA A 32 15.48 32.81 5.29
N ARG A 33 16.69 32.33 4.98
CA ARG A 33 17.70 33.07 4.21
C ARG A 33 17.20 33.38 2.80
N THR A 34 16.60 32.41 2.13
CA THR A 34 16.07 32.54 0.76
C THR A 34 14.93 33.55 0.70
N LEU A 35 14.02 33.52 1.68
CA LEU A 35 12.88 34.42 1.80
C LEU A 35 13.24 35.78 2.44
N LYS A 36 14.49 35.98 2.87
CA LYS A 36 14.97 37.16 3.62
C LYS A 36 14.12 37.45 4.87
N GLN A 37 13.69 36.40 5.54
CA GLN A 37 12.91 36.48 6.79
C GLN A 37 13.75 36.04 8.00
N PRO A 38 13.42 36.51 9.21
CA PRO A 38 14.09 36.05 10.42
C PRO A 38 13.85 34.55 10.66
N GLU A 39 14.89 33.82 11.07
CA GLU A 39 14.83 32.36 11.31
C GLU A 39 13.96 31.99 12.52
N LYS A 40 13.97 32.84 13.55
CA LYS A 40 13.40 32.53 14.87
C LYS A 40 11.89 32.22 14.83
N PRO A 41 11.03 33.01 14.16
CA PRO A 41 9.60 32.69 14.03
C PRO A 41 9.33 31.35 13.34
N LEU A 42 10.11 31.01 12.31
CA LEU A 42 9.95 29.74 11.58
C LEU A 42 10.39 28.54 12.45
N LEU A 43 11.48 28.69 13.20
CA LEU A 43 11.93 27.67 14.16
C LEU A 43 10.94 27.47 15.30
N ASP A 44 10.34 28.54 15.81
CA ASP A 44 9.36 28.45 16.89
C ASP A 44 8.05 27.82 16.41
N ALA A 45 7.60 28.16 15.19
CA ALA A 45 6.46 27.49 14.55
C ALA A 45 6.72 26.00 14.28
N PHE A 46 7.94 25.64 13.86
CA PHE A 46 8.35 24.25 13.69
C PHE A 46 8.33 23.50 15.03
N LYS A 47 8.90 24.05 16.10
CA LYS A 47 8.90 23.39 17.43
C LYS A 47 7.50 23.25 18.04
N ALA A 48 6.60 24.19 17.76
CA ALA A 48 5.23 24.15 18.25
C ALA A 48 4.44 22.96 17.67
N ASN A 49 4.79 22.53 16.47
CA ASN A 49 4.27 21.30 15.89
C ASN A 49 5.03 20.12 16.49
N LYS A 50 4.33 19.26 17.23
CA LYS A 50 4.90 17.96 17.64
C LYS A 50 5.10 17.12 16.39
N HIS A 51 6.31 17.10 15.87
CA HIS A 51 6.71 16.23 14.78
C HIS A 51 6.89 14.81 15.31
N THR A 52 5.80 14.07 15.39
CA THR A 52 5.87 12.61 15.56
C THR A 52 6.03 11.98 14.19
N PHE A 53 7.16 11.32 13.98
CA PHE A 53 7.33 10.48 12.81
C PHE A 53 6.47 9.22 13.04
N HIS A 54 5.68 8.84 12.06
CA HIS A 54 4.85 7.63 12.14
C HIS A 54 5.44 6.58 11.20
N LEU A 55 5.75 5.41 11.74
CA LEU A 55 5.92 4.21 10.91
C LEU A 55 4.53 3.75 10.52
N ILE A 56 4.28 3.73 9.22
CA ILE A 56 3.03 3.26 8.67
C ILE A 56 3.33 1.95 7.99
N ASP A 57 2.68 0.89 8.46
CA ASP A 57 2.68 -0.38 7.74
C ASP A 57 1.84 -0.17 6.49
N MET A 58 2.52 -0.09 5.34
CA MET A 58 1.82 0.04 4.07
C MET A 58 0.93 -1.18 3.83
N GLU A 59 1.23 -2.36 4.39
CA GLU A 59 0.40 -3.56 4.19
C GLU A 59 -0.86 -3.59 5.05
N ASP A 60 -1.07 -2.63 5.95
CA ASP A 60 -2.27 -2.54 6.76
C ASP A 60 -3.49 -2.07 5.92
N PRO A 61 -4.47 -2.94 5.67
CA PRO A 61 -5.65 -2.60 4.87
C PRO A 61 -6.58 -1.58 5.55
N SER A 62 -6.33 -1.22 6.81
CA SER A 62 -7.11 -0.23 7.55
C SER A 62 -6.58 1.21 7.40
N ASN A 63 -5.38 1.39 6.83
CA ASN A 63 -4.75 2.71 6.69
C ASN A 63 -4.23 2.95 5.26
N ASN A 64 -5.12 3.44 4.40
CA ASN A 64 -4.79 3.74 3.00
C ASN A 64 -4.36 5.20 2.78
N THR A 65 -4.15 5.99 3.85
CA THR A 65 -3.96 7.45 3.76
C THR A 65 -2.74 7.86 2.93
N PHE A 66 -1.71 7.00 2.87
CA PHE A 66 -0.48 7.26 2.14
C PHE A 66 -0.30 6.36 0.91
N GLU A 67 -1.33 5.61 0.53
CA GLU A 67 -1.31 4.74 -0.63
C GLU A 67 -1.82 5.46 -1.88
N CYS A 68 -1.19 5.18 -3.02
CA CYS A 68 -1.64 5.72 -4.28
C CYS A 68 -2.90 5.00 -4.77
N GLU A 69 -3.99 5.76 -4.91
CA GLU A 69 -5.32 5.29 -5.34
C GLU A 69 -5.48 5.27 -6.86
N ALA A 70 -4.42 5.52 -7.64
CA ALA A 70 -4.55 5.65 -9.10
C ALA A 70 -5.27 4.45 -9.69
N LEU A 71 -4.83 3.25 -9.36
CA LEU A 71 -5.37 2.00 -9.89
C LEU A 71 -6.56 1.46 -9.08
N LEU A 72 -7.20 2.31 -8.27
CA LEU A 72 -8.48 2.03 -7.65
C LEU A 72 -9.58 2.28 -8.69
N CYS A 73 -10.31 1.22 -9.04
CA CYS A 73 -11.38 1.25 -10.04
C CYS A 73 -12.67 0.83 -9.37
N GLN A 74 -13.59 1.79 -9.22
CA GLN A 74 -14.83 1.64 -8.45
C GLN A 74 -14.52 1.29 -6.98
N SER A 75 -14.59 0.00 -6.63
CA SER A 75 -14.34 -0.56 -5.31
C SER A 75 -13.27 -1.67 -5.32
N ALA A 76 -12.59 -1.87 -6.45
CA ALA A 76 -11.57 -2.88 -6.64
C ALA A 76 -10.22 -2.27 -7.02
N VAL A 77 -9.13 -2.89 -6.60
CA VAL A 77 -7.77 -2.45 -6.94
C VAL A 77 -7.31 -3.26 -8.15
N ALA A 78 -7.15 -2.61 -9.30
CA ALA A 78 -6.67 -3.27 -10.52
C ALA A 78 -5.22 -3.75 -10.36
N HIS A 79 -4.39 -2.92 -9.73
CA HIS A 79 -3.04 -3.28 -9.30
C HIS A 79 -2.60 -2.31 -8.18
N ARG A 80 -1.82 -2.78 -7.21
CA ARG A 80 -1.40 -1.93 -6.08
C ARG A 80 -0.16 -1.12 -6.44
N CYS A 81 -0.25 0.20 -6.41
CA CYS A 81 0.92 1.06 -6.48
C CYS A 81 1.59 1.12 -5.10
N ARG A 82 2.90 0.86 -5.03
CA ARG A 82 3.70 0.93 -3.79
C ARG A 82 4.39 2.29 -3.59
N LYS A 83 4.16 3.26 -4.48
CA LYS A 83 4.73 4.61 -4.35
C LYS A 83 3.86 5.43 -3.40
N PRO A 84 4.46 6.17 -2.46
CA PRO A 84 3.71 6.99 -1.53
C PRO A 84 3.04 8.17 -2.24
N VAL A 85 1.92 8.62 -1.71
CA VAL A 85 1.35 9.92 -2.05
C VAL A 85 1.99 11.01 -1.20
N LEU A 86 2.20 12.18 -1.80
CA LEU A 86 2.79 13.33 -1.12
C LEU A 86 1.70 14.33 -0.78
N LEU A 87 1.84 15.02 0.36
CA LEU A 87 1.06 16.24 0.68
C LEU A 87 -0.47 16.07 0.62
N GLY A 88 -1.00 14.89 0.98
CA GLY A 88 -2.44 14.63 1.00
C GLY A 88 -3.09 14.44 -0.38
N GLN A 89 -2.28 14.24 -1.43
CA GLN A 89 -2.77 13.84 -2.74
C GLN A 89 -3.31 12.41 -2.71
N LYS A 90 -4.21 12.09 -3.65
CA LYS A 90 -4.75 10.71 -3.81
C LYS A 90 -3.88 9.82 -4.70
N VAL A 91 -3.02 10.43 -5.52
CA VAL A 91 -2.17 9.73 -6.48
C VAL A 91 -0.70 10.13 -6.28
N CYS A 92 0.21 9.22 -6.58
CA CYS A 92 1.64 9.51 -6.52
C CYS A 92 2.06 10.39 -7.72
N PRO A 93 3.21 11.09 -7.67
CA PRO A 93 3.64 11.98 -8.75
C PRO A 93 3.76 11.32 -10.13
N GLU A 94 4.04 10.01 -10.17
CA GLU A 94 4.10 9.26 -11.43
C GLU A 94 2.69 9.02 -12.01
N HIS A 95 1.73 8.69 -11.17
CA HIS A 95 0.36 8.43 -11.59
C HIS A 95 -0.47 9.70 -11.79
N GLU A 96 -0.04 10.84 -11.25
CA GLU A 96 -0.62 12.15 -11.54
C GLU A 96 -0.53 12.50 -13.04
N LEU A 97 0.56 12.09 -13.69
CA LEU A 97 0.80 12.35 -15.11
C LEU A 97 0.26 11.25 -16.04
N TRP A 98 -0.29 10.17 -15.47
CA TRP A 98 -0.70 9.01 -16.26
C TRP A 98 -2.16 9.11 -16.70
N LYS A 99 -2.45 8.69 -17.94
CA LYS A 99 -3.83 8.46 -18.37
C LYS A 99 -4.30 7.14 -17.79
N MET A 100 -5.19 7.25 -16.83
CA MET A 100 -5.82 6.11 -16.17
C MET A 100 -6.46 5.16 -17.19
N PRO A 101 -6.09 3.86 -17.20
CA PRO A 101 -6.76 2.89 -18.06
C PRO A 101 -8.23 2.77 -17.65
N SER A 102 -9.11 2.72 -18.65
CA SER A 102 -10.55 2.43 -18.44
C SER A 102 -10.72 0.96 -18.05
N VAL A 103 -10.91 0.66 -16.77
CA VAL A 103 -11.04 -0.72 -16.25
C VAL A 103 -12.50 -1.17 -16.15
N SER A 104 -13.44 -0.45 -16.77
CA SER A 104 -14.90 -0.59 -16.60
C SER A 104 -15.52 -1.95 -16.95
N GLN A 105 -14.75 -2.92 -17.46
CA GLN A 105 -15.25 -4.22 -17.91
C GLN A 105 -14.58 -5.44 -17.26
N LYS A 106 -13.67 -5.26 -16.30
CA LYS A 106 -13.00 -6.41 -15.66
C LYS A 106 -13.84 -6.97 -14.50
N PRO A 107 -13.87 -8.31 -14.33
CA PRO A 107 -14.56 -8.92 -13.19
C PRO A 107 -13.86 -8.53 -11.88
N ILE A 108 -14.67 -8.20 -10.88
CA ILE A 108 -14.17 -7.91 -9.53
C ILE A 108 -14.02 -9.24 -8.80
N VAL A 109 -12.81 -9.51 -8.30
CA VAL A 109 -12.48 -10.71 -7.55
C VAL A 109 -11.90 -10.36 -6.18
N LYS A 110 -12.17 -11.22 -5.19
CA LYS A 110 -11.58 -11.16 -3.85
C LYS A 110 -10.37 -12.07 -3.79
N ARG A 111 -9.24 -11.53 -3.36
CA ARG A 111 -8.03 -12.33 -3.11
C ARG A 111 -8.20 -13.12 -1.80
N ILE A 112 -8.02 -14.43 -1.87
CA ILE A 112 -7.92 -15.31 -0.71
C ILE A 112 -6.49 -15.84 -0.61
N LYS A 113 -6.00 -16.06 0.61
CA LYS A 113 -4.72 -16.72 0.86
C LYS A 113 -4.96 -17.98 1.66
N THR A 114 -4.41 -19.09 1.20
CA THR A 114 -4.45 -20.36 1.94
C THR A 114 -3.50 -20.29 3.14
N PHE A 115 -3.64 -21.26 4.06
CA PHE A 115 -2.71 -21.39 5.18
C PHE A 115 -1.27 -21.64 4.72
N GLU A 116 -1.10 -22.33 3.59
CA GLU A 116 0.19 -22.64 2.96
C GLU A 116 0.82 -21.43 2.24
N GLY A 117 0.07 -20.32 2.13
CA GLY A 117 0.54 -19.06 1.56
C GLY A 117 0.21 -18.87 0.08
N GLU A 118 -0.43 -19.87 -0.55
CA GLU A 118 -0.91 -19.77 -1.92
C GLU A 118 -2.04 -18.75 -2.04
N THR A 119 -2.12 -18.10 -3.20
CA THR A 119 -3.07 -17.01 -3.45
C THR A 119 -4.03 -17.40 -4.55
N TYR A 120 -5.32 -17.30 -4.27
CA TYR A 120 -6.38 -17.50 -5.25
C TYR A 120 -7.32 -16.29 -5.29
N PHE A 121 -8.16 -16.23 -6.32
CA PHE A 121 -9.09 -15.15 -6.55
C PHE A 121 -10.52 -15.68 -6.66
N VAL A 122 -11.47 -15.08 -5.94
CA VAL A 122 -12.87 -15.54 -5.87
C VAL A 122 -13.80 -14.48 -6.45
N ASP A 123 -14.63 -14.83 -7.42
CA ASP A 123 -15.64 -13.92 -7.98
C ASP A 123 -16.93 -13.86 -7.15
N SER A 124 -17.91 -13.06 -7.60
CA SER A 124 -19.22 -12.96 -6.93
C SER A 124 -20.08 -14.21 -7.04
N LEU A 125 -19.74 -15.14 -7.94
CA LEU A 125 -20.41 -16.42 -8.14
C LEU A 125 -19.70 -17.56 -7.42
N MET A 126 -18.73 -17.24 -6.56
CA MET A 126 -17.97 -18.20 -5.76
C MET A 126 -17.07 -19.13 -6.59
N ASN A 127 -16.72 -18.76 -7.82
CA ASN A 127 -15.70 -19.46 -8.59
C ASN A 127 -14.31 -19.01 -8.15
N VAL A 128 -13.38 -19.97 -8.11
CA VAL A 128 -11.99 -19.76 -7.71
C VAL A 128 -11.10 -19.77 -8.94
N TYR A 129 -10.18 -18.81 -9.01
CA TYR A 129 -9.23 -18.63 -10.10
C TYR A 129 -7.79 -18.53 -9.62
N THR A 130 -6.86 -18.92 -10.50
CA THR A 130 -5.42 -18.67 -10.38
C THR A 130 -5.06 -17.20 -10.70
N ALA A 131 -3.78 -16.83 -10.59
CA ALA A 131 -3.30 -15.50 -10.98
C ALA A 131 -3.43 -15.25 -12.49
N GLU A 132 -3.42 -16.31 -13.28
CA GLU A 132 -3.60 -16.34 -14.73
C GLU A 132 -5.09 -16.32 -15.13
N PHE A 133 -5.99 -16.26 -14.14
CA PHE A 133 -7.44 -16.24 -14.31
C PHE A 133 -8.02 -17.56 -14.84
N GLU A 134 -7.35 -18.68 -14.56
CA GLU A 134 -7.84 -20.03 -14.86
C GLU A 134 -8.73 -20.51 -13.73
N ARG A 135 -9.92 -21.04 -14.07
CA ARG A 135 -10.87 -21.53 -13.07
C ARG A 135 -10.39 -22.86 -12.51
N VAL A 136 -10.15 -22.90 -11.21
CA VAL A 136 -9.59 -24.06 -10.51
C VAL A 136 -10.45 -24.54 -9.35
N GLY A 137 -11.63 -23.97 -9.13
CA GLY A 137 -12.48 -24.46 -8.04
C GLY A 137 -13.68 -23.60 -7.70
N THR A 138 -14.19 -23.82 -6.49
CA THR A 138 -15.29 -23.08 -5.87
C THR A 138 -15.00 -22.77 -4.40
N PHE A 139 -15.51 -21.64 -3.90
CA PHE A 139 -15.37 -21.23 -2.50
C PHE A 139 -16.76 -21.12 -1.86
N GLN A 140 -17.15 -22.03 -0.98
CA GLN A 140 -18.47 -22.02 -0.34
C GLN A 140 -18.33 -22.26 1.15
N ASP A 141 -19.11 -21.54 1.97
CA ASP A 141 -19.13 -21.68 3.44
C ASP A 141 -17.74 -21.60 4.12
N GLY A 142 -16.84 -20.80 3.54
CA GLY A 142 -15.47 -20.65 4.04
C GLY A 142 -14.52 -21.79 3.63
N ILE A 143 -15.00 -22.75 2.84
CA ILE A 143 -14.25 -23.90 2.35
C ILE A 143 -13.83 -23.65 0.91
N LEU A 144 -12.52 -23.78 0.66
CA LEU A 144 -11.93 -23.74 -0.68
C LEU A 144 -11.90 -25.17 -1.23
N THR A 145 -12.61 -25.43 -2.31
CA THR A 145 -12.58 -26.69 -3.05
C THR A 145 -11.87 -26.46 -4.38
N LEU A 146 -10.76 -27.16 -4.61
CA LEU A 146 -10.00 -27.10 -5.85
C LEU A 146 -10.30 -28.33 -6.72
N PHE A 147 -10.36 -28.14 -8.03
CA PHE A 147 -10.49 -29.22 -9.00
C PHE A 147 -9.12 -29.86 -9.20
N GLU A 148 -9.08 -31.18 -9.08
CA GLU A 148 -7.93 -31.98 -9.45
C GLU A 148 -8.12 -32.40 -10.91
N MET A 149 -7.15 -32.07 -11.76
CA MET A 149 -7.13 -32.56 -13.14
C MET A 149 -6.38 -33.88 -13.16
N GLU A 150 -7.08 -34.98 -13.39
CA GLU A 150 -6.44 -36.24 -13.74
C GLU A 150 -5.97 -36.15 -15.20
N GLU A 151 -4.66 -36.24 -15.42
CA GLU A 151 -4.11 -36.48 -16.76
C GLU A 151 -4.43 -37.94 -17.13
N GLU A 152 -5.37 -38.14 -18.06
CA GLU A 152 -5.53 -39.45 -18.69
C GLU A 152 -4.25 -39.71 -19.52
N GLU A 153 -3.37 -40.58 -19.01
CA GLU A 153 -2.30 -41.15 -19.81
C GLU A 153 -2.94 -41.96 -20.96
N GLU A 154 -2.99 -41.37 -22.16
CA GLU A 154 -3.25 -42.12 -23.39
C GLU A 154 -2.18 -43.20 -23.53
N PHE A 155 -2.52 -44.44 -23.20
CA PHE A 155 -1.69 -45.61 -23.51
C PHE A 155 -1.59 -45.73 -25.04
N ALA A 156 -0.42 -45.33 -25.56
CA ALA A 156 0.00 -45.51 -26.95
C ALA A 156 0.23 -46.97 -27.33
#